data_AF-A0A1Y1Q7U2-F1
#
_entry.id   AF-A0A1Y1Q7U2-F1
#
_cell.length_a   1.000
_cell.length_b   1.000
_cell.length_c   1.000
_cell.angle_alpha   90.00
_cell.angle_beta   90.00
_cell.angle_gamma   90.00
#
_symmetry.space_group_name_H-M   'P 1'
#
loop_
_entity.id
_entity.type
_entity.pdbx_description
1 polymer ?
#
loop_
_entity_poly.entity_id
_entity_poly.type
_entity_poly.pdbx_seq_one_letter_code
_entity_poly.pdbx_strand_id
1 'polypeptide(L)'
;MVSPFIDEHTLQWLKTFVSSNGHCYLFSRADQLNVLGETQLSGWECFSINPTIVNGEERAEIGNTLHDLHAKIIVSRKGSKVCWHLGSANATQAALGSKDKVPRNTEVMLQLSGVNSKVGPDMLLEEWVNKAKGNGLFVPHEFQALADDEPNIDETKMRHLLHQLISAEWSLSAQPVAETGMYDLHLTVRGIELLPAFAAVSVSQLAFDRVLAFAPDMHWQGVSLTHISAFIPVSVVIHTDGEDDSVERLLIEAKLEIQGGDTRHQQIFRNLVGSEKKVLDYIGLLLQGTPNKTQWLAFENEHGNAQSMAGAAASLFTETPIFEQLLWASSRNPHLIMRVKQLLTDLDKADVKVPEKFMKLWKSFEKEVPAK
;
A
#
# COMPACT_ATOMS: atom_id res chain seq x y z
N MET A 1 -8.15 9.00 -21.65
CA MET A 1 -7.16 8.70 -20.61
C MET A 1 -7.60 9.39 -19.34
N VAL A 2 -7.45 8.73 -18.19
CA VAL A 2 -7.68 9.30 -16.86
C VAL A 2 -6.36 9.21 -16.12
N SER A 3 -5.84 10.31 -15.61
CA SER A 3 -4.62 10.30 -14.80
C SER A 3 -4.56 11.56 -13.94
N PRO A 4 -4.25 11.46 -12.64
CA PRO A 4 -4.16 12.64 -11.80
C PRO A 4 -2.92 13.47 -12.10
N PHE A 5 -1.80 12.84 -12.43
CA PHE A 5 -0.56 13.52 -12.82
C PHE A 5 -0.24 13.24 -14.29
N ILE A 6 0.20 14.27 -15.00
CA ILE A 6 0.42 14.24 -16.44
C ILE A 6 1.67 15.04 -16.80
N ASP A 7 2.37 14.66 -17.88
CA ASP A 7 3.39 15.51 -18.50
C ASP A 7 3.24 15.57 -20.03
N GLU A 8 3.71 16.67 -20.61
CA GLU A 8 3.57 16.97 -22.04
C GLU A 8 4.17 15.87 -22.92
N HIS A 9 5.39 15.42 -22.62
CA HIS A 9 6.11 14.47 -23.45
C HIS A 9 5.38 13.13 -23.53
N THR A 10 4.86 12.62 -22.41
CA THR A 10 4.09 11.37 -22.39
C THR A 10 2.78 11.51 -23.16
N LEU A 11 2.07 12.63 -23.03
CA LEU A 11 0.84 12.87 -23.79
C LEU A 11 1.09 12.98 -25.30
N GLN A 12 2.15 13.68 -25.71
CA GLN A 12 2.56 13.74 -27.12
C GLN A 12 2.91 12.36 -27.67
N TRP A 13 3.67 11.55 -26.91
CA TRP A 13 3.99 10.18 -27.29
C TRP A 13 2.74 9.31 -27.44
N LEU A 14 1.80 9.36 -26.49
CA LEU A 14 0.54 8.62 -26.57
C LEU A 14 -0.29 9.01 -27.79
N LYS A 15 -0.30 10.29 -28.15
CA LYS A 15 -1.01 10.81 -29.33
C LYS A 15 -0.48 10.21 -30.64
N THR A 16 0.79 9.80 -30.71
CA THR A 16 1.36 9.18 -31.91
C THR A 16 0.72 7.83 -32.27
N PHE A 17 0.05 7.18 -31.32
CA PHE A 17 -0.68 5.92 -31.55
C PHE A 17 -2.12 6.13 -32.05
N VAL A 18 -2.59 7.38 -32.07
CA VAL A 18 -3.94 7.74 -32.50
C VAL A 18 -3.91 8.15 -33.97
N SER A 19 -4.83 7.61 -34.76
CA SER A 19 -4.97 7.98 -36.18
C SER A 19 -5.29 9.47 -36.32
N SER A 20 -5.00 10.07 -37.48
CA SER A 20 -5.25 11.49 -37.76
C SER A 20 -6.71 11.95 -37.56
N ASN A 21 -7.67 11.03 -37.66
CA ASN A 21 -9.10 11.29 -37.44
C ASN A 21 -9.60 10.75 -36.08
N GLY A 22 -8.69 10.35 -35.19
CA GLY A 22 -9.02 9.82 -33.87
C GLY A 22 -9.16 10.93 -32.84
N HIS A 23 -10.05 10.70 -31.87
CA HIS A 23 -10.28 11.62 -30.75
C HIS A 23 -9.43 11.23 -29.55
N CYS A 24 -8.88 12.23 -28.85
CA CYS A 24 -8.11 12.05 -27.64
C CYS A 24 -8.82 12.77 -26.49
N TYR A 25 -9.26 12.00 -25.49
CA TYR A 25 -9.94 12.55 -24.31
C TYR A 25 -9.01 12.45 -23.10
N LEU A 26 -8.88 13.52 -22.32
CA LEU A 26 -8.04 13.59 -21.13
C LEU A 26 -8.88 14.00 -19.92
N PHE A 27 -8.91 13.16 -18.90
CA PHE A 27 -9.52 13.43 -17.61
C PHE A 27 -8.40 13.55 -16.57
N SER A 28 -8.23 14.74 -16.00
CA SER A 28 -7.16 14.99 -15.04
C SER A 28 -7.59 15.99 -13.97
N ARG A 29 -6.68 16.31 -13.05
CA ARG A 29 -6.91 17.37 -12.06
C ARG A 29 -6.85 18.74 -12.74
N ALA A 30 -7.67 19.68 -12.26
CA ALA A 30 -7.76 21.01 -12.86
C ALA A 30 -6.43 21.79 -12.79
N ASP A 31 -5.70 21.67 -11.68
CA ASP A 31 -4.37 22.26 -11.50
C ASP A 31 -3.37 21.73 -12.53
N GLN A 32 -3.33 20.41 -12.74
CA GLN A 32 -2.41 19.80 -13.70
C GLN A 32 -2.73 20.17 -15.15
N LEU A 33 -4.01 20.30 -15.50
CA LEU A 33 -4.42 20.78 -16.82
C LEU A 33 -4.01 22.24 -17.03
N ASN A 34 -4.23 23.11 -16.03
CA ASN A 34 -3.82 24.51 -16.08
C ASN A 34 -2.29 24.68 -16.21
N VAL A 35 -1.49 23.85 -15.53
CA VAL A 35 -0.02 23.87 -15.60
C VAL A 35 0.50 23.60 -17.01
N LEU A 36 -0.07 22.64 -17.74
CA LEU A 36 0.31 22.41 -19.14
C LEU A 36 -0.32 23.44 -20.09
N GLY A 37 -1.54 23.87 -19.79
CA GLY A 37 -2.28 24.87 -20.55
C GLY A 37 -2.80 24.38 -21.90
N GLU A 38 -3.68 25.20 -22.49
CA GLU A 38 -4.43 24.85 -23.71
C GLU A 38 -3.51 24.60 -24.92
N THR A 39 -2.40 25.33 -25.02
CA THR A 39 -1.50 25.22 -26.18
C THR A 39 -0.78 23.87 -26.22
N GLN A 40 -0.26 23.39 -25.09
CA GLN A 40 0.46 22.10 -25.02
C GLN A 40 -0.52 20.92 -25.12
N LEU A 41 -1.75 21.11 -24.64
CA LEU A 41 -2.81 20.10 -24.70
C LEU A 41 -3.63 20.16 -26.00
N SER A 42 -3.16 20.89 -27.02
CA SER A 42 -3.83 20.98 -28.31
C SER A 42 -4.14 19.59 -28.91
N GLY A 43 -5.40 19.38 -29.26
CA GLY A 43 -5.94 18.12 -29.79
C GLY A 43 -6.26 17.06 -28.74
N TRP A 44 -6.24 17.42 -27.46
CA TRP A 44 -6.94 16.70 -26.40
C TRP A 44 -8.24 17.42 -26.02
N GLU A 45 -9.32 16.68 -25.84
CA GLU A 45 -10.53 17.16 -25.19
C GLU A 45 -10.37 16.94 -23.69
N CYS A 46 -10.18 18.02 -22.94
CA CYS A 46 -9.82 17.99 -21.52
C CYS A 46 -11.05 18.12 -20.62
N PHE A 47 -11.07 17.34 -19.53
CA PHE A 47 -12.13 17.30 -18.54
C PHE A 47 -11.53 17.27 -17.13
N SER A 48 -12.18 17.94 -16.18
CA SER A 48 -11.85 17.92 -14.76
C SER A 48 -13.06 17.47 -13.94
N ILE A 49 -12.83 17.02 -12.69
CA ILE A 49 -13.94 16.63 -11.79
C ILE A 49 -14.88 17.83 -11.62
N ASN A 50 -16.19 17.55 -11.61
CA ASN A 50 -17.20 18.57 -11.39
C ASN A 50 -17.06 19.17 -9.97
N PRO A 51 -16.76 20.48 -9.84
CA PRO A 51 -16.56 21.10 -8.53
C PRO A 51 -17.78 21.01 -7.61
N THR A 52 -18.99 20.89 -8.18
CA THR A 52 -20.23 20.76 -7.38
C THR A 52 -20.35 19.41 -6.69
N ILE A 53 -19.71 18.35 -7.22
CA ILE A 53 -19.63 17.03 -6.57
C ILE A 53 -18.59 17.06 -5.45
N VAL A 54 -17.45 17.72 -5.68
CA VAL A 54 -16.38 17.87 -4.66
C VAL A 54 -16.89 18.63 -3.43
N ASN A 55 -17.76 19.63 -3.64
CA ASN A 55 -18.32 20.46 -2.56
C ASN A 55 -19.66 19.91 -2.00
N GLY A 56 -20.23 18.86 -2.60
CA GLY A 56 -21.62 18.43 -2.38
C GLY A 56 -21.82 17.23 -1.44
N GLU A 57 -20.76 16.59 -0.93
CA GLU A 57 -20.88 15.54 0.09
C GLU A 57 -20.77 16.12 1.52
N GLU A 58 -21.83 16.80 1.98
CA GLU A 58 -22.12 16.85 3.42
C GLU A 58 -22.61 15.48 3.89
N ARG A 59 -21.67 14.60 4.23
CA ARG A 59 -21.85 13.66 5.35
C ARG A 59 -20.77 13.94 6.37
N ALA A 60 -21.08 14.90 7.23
CA ALA A 60 -20.40 15.14 8.48
C ALA A 60 -20.30 13.83 9.27
N GLU A 61 -19.14 13.17 9.20
CA GLU A 61 -18.58 12.28 10.23
C GLU A 61 -17.17 11.74 9.88
N ILE A 62 -16.62 12.04 8.70
CA ILE A 62 -15.21 11.74 8.36
C ILE A 62 -14.63 13.01 7.74
N GLY A 63 -13.67 13.64 8.42
CA GLY A 63 -13.26 15.03 8.18
C GLY A 63 -12.83 15.32 6.74
N ASN A 64 -13.22 16.49 6.23
CA ASN A 64 -12.68 17.26 5.08
C ASN A 64 -11.82 16.51 4.04
N THR A 65 -12.22 15.33 3.57
CA THR A 65 -11.54 14.68 2.44
C THR A 65 -12.07 15.30 1.16
N LEU A 66 -11.38 16.34 0.67
CA LEU A 66 -11.52 16.80 -0.71
C LEU A 66 -11.41 15.58 -1.64
N HIS A 67 -12.47 15.27 -2.37
CA HIS A 67 -12.47 14.18 -3.34
C HIS A 67 -11.61 14.58 -4.54
N ASP A 68 -10.35 14.15 -4.53
CA ASP A 68 -9.42 14.39 -5.63
C ASP A 68 -9.31 13.17 -6.56
N LEU A 69 -8.98 13.42 -7.83
CA LEU A 69 -8.80 12.37 -8.82
C LEU A 69 -7.59 11.52 -8.42
N HIS A 70 -7.75 10.20 -8.36
CA HIS A 70 -6.62 9.28 -8.13
C HIS A 70 -6.55 8.13 -9.15
N ALA A 71 -7.59 7.92 -9.95
CA ALA A 71 -7.65 6.82 -10.90
C ALA A 71 -6.64 6.98 -12.06
N LYS A 72 -6.01 5.87 -12.47
CA LYS A 72 -5.16 5.82 -13.68
C LYS A 72 -5.71 4.81 -14.67
N ILE A 73 -6.21 5.31 -15.80
CA ILE A 73 -6.96 4.54 -16.80
C ILE A 73 -6.56 4.94 -18.22
N ILE A 74 -6.20 3.96 -19.05
CA ILE A 74 -5.98 4.15 -20.49
C ILE A 74 -6.94 3.26 -21.27
N VAL A 75 -7.90 3.88 -21.94
CA VAL A 75 -8.84 3.20 -22.83
C VAL A 75 -8.43 3.49 -24.28
N SER A 76 -8.17 2.44 -25.06
CA SER A 76 -7.84 2.55 -26.47
C SER A 76 -8.78 1.69 -27.32
N ARG A 77 -9.13 2.19 -28.51
CA ARG A 77 -10.04 1.54 -29.46
C ARG A 77 -9.31 1.28 -30.77
N LYS A 78 -9.41 0.06 -31.29
CA LYS A 78 -9.00 -0.29 -32.66
C LYS A 78 -10.11 -1.08 -33.34
N GLY A 79 -10.85 -0.41 -34.22
CA GLY A 79 -12.03 -0.98 -34.87
C GLY A 79 -13.13 -1.30 -33.86
N SER A 80 -13.53 -2.58 -33.78
CA SER A 80 -14.54 -3.09 -32.84
C SER A 80 -13.96 -3.50 -31.48
N LYS A 81 -12.62 -3.63 -31.37
CA LYS A 81 -11.95 -4.03 -30.13
C LYS A 81 -11.57 -2.82 -29.29
N VAL A 82 -11.80 -2.94 -27.98
CA VAL A 82 -11.40 -1.94 -26.98
C VAL A 82 -10.50 -2.61 -25.95
N CYS A 83 -9.42 -1.93 -25.58
CA CYS A 83 -8.52 -2.33 -24.52
C CYS A 83 -8.55 -1.28 -23.41
N TRP A 84 -8.67 -1.76 -22.19
CA TRP A 84 -8.62 -0.98 -20.96
C TRP A 84 -7.35 -1.34 -20.22
N HIS A 85 -6.55 -0.35 -19.85
CA HIS A 85 -5.43 -0.51 -18.94
C HIS A 85 -5.75 0.26 -17.67
N LEU A 86 -5.73 -0.46 -16.54
CA LEU A 86 -6.08 0.05 -15.22
C LEU A 86 -4.94 -0.28 -14.26
N GLY A 87 -4.48 0.66 -13.44
CA GLY A 87 -3.41 0.35 -12.50
C GLY A 87 -2.81 1.56 -11.82
N SER A 88 -1.51 1.48 -11.52
CA SER A 88 -0.78 2.47 -10.74
C SER A 88 -0.10 3.56 -11.59
N ALA A 89 0.12 3.33 -12.89
CA ALA A 89 0.92 4.20 -13.74
C ALA A 89 0.20 5.52 -14.10
N ASN A 90 0.75 6.65 -13.64
CA ASN A 90 0.35 7.98 -14.11
C ASN A 90 0.76 8.22 -15.58
N ALA A 91 0.18 9.23 -16.23
CA ALA A 91 0.55 9.71 -17.56
C ALA A 91 1.88 10.47 -17.57
N THR A 92 2.93 9.88 -16.99
CA THR A 92 4.23 10.54 -16.86
C THR A 92 5.38 9.68 -17.38
N GLN A 93 6.49 10.30 -17.76
CA GLN A 93 7.69 9.60 -18.20
C GLN A 93 8.27 8.71 -17.11
N ALA A 94 8.13 9.09 -15.83
CA ALA A 94 8.58 8.26 -14.72
C ALA A 94 7.85 6.91 -14.67
N ALA A 95 6.55 6.90 -14.99
CA ALA A 95 5.69 5.72 -14.93
C ALA A 95 5.60 4.94 -16.25
N LEU A 96 5.50 5.64 -17.40
CA LEU A 96 5.33 5.02 -18.73
C LEU A 96 6.60 4.98 -19.57
N GLY A 97 7.65 5.68 -19.15
CA GLY A 97 8.88 5.80 -19.92
C GLY A 97 8.72 6.69 -21.16
N SER A 98 9.69 6.58 -22.06
CA SER A 98 9.66 7.19 -23.39
C SER A 98 10.33 6.25 -24.39
N LYS A 99 10.32 6.62 -25.68
CA LYS A 99 10.94 5.82 -26.75
C LYS A 99 12.40 5.45 -26.47
N ASP A 100 13.14 6.35 -25.80
CA ASP A 100 14.59 6.23 -25.57
C ASP A 100 14.95 6.00 -24.09
N LYS A 101 13.96 5.95 -23.19
CA LYS A 101 14.18 5.83 -21.74
C LYS A 101 13.16 4.92 -21.08
N VAL A 102 13.63 3.89 -20.41
CA VAL A 102 12.81 2.95 -19.62
C VAL A 102 12.14 3.69 -18.46
N PRO A 103 10.90 3.32 -18.06
CA PRO A 103 10.27 3.85 -16.85
C PRO A 103 11.18 3.76 -15.63
N ARG A 104 11.14 4.78 -14.78
CA ARG A 104 11.86 4.79 -13.50
C ARG A 104 11.07 4.09 -12.40
N ASN A 105 9.75 4.27 -12.41
CA ASN A 105 8.86 3.69 -11.42
C ASN A 105 8.57 2.22 -11.76
N THR A 106 8.37 1.41 -10.71
CA THR A 106 7.79 0.07 -10.86
C THR A 106 6.28 0.18 -10.79
N GLU A 107 5.60 -0.09 -11.89
CA GLU A 107 4.15 0.08 -12.03
C GLU A 107 3.47 -1.25 -12.38
N VAL A 108 2.23 -1.44 -11.94
CA VAL A 108 1.41 -2.60 -12.29
C VAL A 108 0.16 -2.14 -13.02
N MET A 109 -0.10 -2.74 -14.18
CA MET A 109 -1.27 -2.45 -15.01
C MET A 109 -2.00 -3.75 -15.36
N LEU A 110 -3.32 -3.76 -15.19
CA LEU A 110 -4.22 -4.80 -15.65
C LEU A 110 -4.81 -4.41 -17.01
N GLN A 111 -4.67 -5.28 -18.01
CA GLN A 111 -5.33 -5.11 -19.30
C GLN A 111 -6.62 -5.92 -19.36
N LEU A 112 -7.76 -5.24 -19.56
CA LEU A 112 -9.04 -5.84 -19.91
C LEU A 112 -9.36 -5.56 -21.38
N SER A 113 -10.11 -6.45 -22.03
CA SER A 113 -10.50 -6.27 -23.43
C SER A 113 -11.97 -6.58 -23.64
N GLY A 114 -12.60 -5.83 -24.54
CA GLY A 114 -14.01 -6.00 -24.86
C GLY A 114 -14.38 -5.43 -26.22
N VAL A 115 -15.68 -5.34 -26.47
CA VAL A 115 -16.25 -4.81 -27.72
C VAL A 115 -16.68 -3.36 -27.55
N ASN A 116 -16.47 -2.56 -28.60
CA ASN A 116 -16.73 -1.12 -28.57
C ASN A 116 -18.18 -0.75 -28.21
N SER A 117 -19.14 -1.56 -28.63
CA SER A 117 -20.56 -1.32 -28.35
C SER A 117 -20.95 -1.45 -26.88
N LYS A 118 -20.08 -2.01 -26.02
CA LYS A 118 -20.36 -2.23 -24.60
C LYS A 118 -19.41 -1.52 -23.64
N VAL A 119 -18.17 -1.31 -24.05
CA VAL A 119 -17.10 -0.78 -23.17
C VAL A 119 -16.22 0.23 -23.88
N GLY A 120 -16.74 0.87 -24.94
CA GLY A 120 -16.00 1.84 -25.74
C GLY A 120 -15.91 3.24 -25.12
N PRO A 121 -14.95 4.08 -25.55
CA PRO A 121 -14.79 5.44 -25.04
C PRO A 121 -16.06 6.30 -25.11
N ASP A 122 -16.84 6.15 -26.18
CA ASP A 122 -18.06 6.95 -26.41
C ASP A 122 -19.12 6.69 -25.32
N MET A 123 -19.27 5.44 -24.88
CA MET A 123 -20.19 5.06 -23.80
C MET A 123 -19.75 5.64 -22.45
N LEU A 124 -18.44 5.67 -22.19
CA LEU A 124 -17.89 6.28 -20.97
C LEU A 124 -18.08 7.77 -20.93
N LEU A 125 -17.89 8.44 -22.06
CA LEU A 125 -18.11 9.89 -22.16
C LEU A 125 -19.57 10.24 -21.87
N GLU A 126 -20.51 9.44 -22.38
CA GLU A 126 -21.92 9.59 -22.09
C GLU A 126 -22.23 9.42 -20.59
N GLU A 127 -21.67 8.38 -19.97
CA GLU A 127 -21.88 8.08 -18.54
C GLU A 127 -21.23 9.11 -17.61
N TRP A 128 -19.96 9.46 -17.86
CA TRP A 128 -19.14 10.27 -16.96
C TRP A 128 -19.37 11.77 -17.10
N VAL A 129 -19.60 12.26 -18.31
CA VAL A 129 -19.84 13.69 -18.56
C VAL A 129 -21.32 14.01 -18.51
N ASN A 130 -22.17 13.05 -18.90
CA ASN A 130 -23.64 13.15 -18.88
C ASN A 130 -24.17 14.55 -19.25
N LYS A 131 -23.83 14.99 -20.46
CA LYS A 131 -24.12 16.35 -20.97
C LYS A 131 -25.61 16.73 -20.90
N ALA A 132 -26.51 15.75 -20.85
CA ALA A 132 -27.96 15.95 -20.82
C ALA A 132 -28.50 16.35 -19.43
N LYS A 133 -27.80 16.05 -18.33
CA LYS A 133 -28.28 16.30 -16.95
C LYS A 133 -27.46 17.31 -16.15
N GLY A 134 -26.33 17.80 -16.68
CA GLY A 134 -25.50 18.80 -16.02
C GLY A 134 -24.77 18.34 -14.74
N ASN A 135 -25.02 17.10 -14.29
CA ASN A 135 -24.48 16.53 -13.05
C ASN A 135 -23.53 15.35 -13.33
N GLY A 136 -22.79 15.41 -14.44
CA GLY A 136 -21.73 14.43 -14.72
C GLY A 136 -20.62 14.51 -13.67
N LEU A 137 -19.92 13.39 -13.48
CA LEU A 137 -18.72 13.30 -12.63
C LEU A 137 -17.61 14.25 -13.12
N PHE A 138 -17.50 14.39 -14.44
CA PHE A 138 -16.53 15.25 -15.09
C PHE A 138 -17.22 16.30 -15.95
N VAL A 139 -16.64 17.49 -16.00
CA VAL A 139 -17.07 18.60 -16.86
C VAL A 139 -15.93 18.99 -17.80
N PRO A 140 -16.22 19.51 -19.01
CA PRO A 140 -15.19 20.09 -19.86
C PRO A 140 -14.37 21.10 -19.06
N HIS A 141 -13.05 21.01 -19.16
CA HIS A 141 -12.16 21.87 -18.40
C HIS A 141 -12.04 23.24 -19.06
N GLU A 142 -12.30 24.29 -18.29
CA GLU A 142 -12.04 25.67 -18.70
C GLU A 142 -10.65 26.07 -18.18
N PHE A 143 -9.72 26.28 -19.11
CA PHE A 143 -8.36 26.66 -18.76
C PHE A 143 -8.34 28.04 -18.12
N GLN A 144 -7.69 28.12 -16.97
CA GLN A 144 -7.44 29.37 -16.27
C GLN A 144 -5.98 29.73 -16.45
N ALA A 145 -5.71 31.02 -16.68
CA ALA A 145 -4.36 31.52 -16.56
C ALA A 145 -3.93 31.28 -15.12
N LEU A 146 -2.90 30.45 -14.94
CA LEU A 146 -2.20 30.42 -13.66
C LEU A 146 -1.75 31.87 -13.42
N ALA A 147 -2.01 32.39 -12.22
CA ALA A 147 -1.23 33.52 -11.76
C ALA A 147 0.24 33.09 -11.90
N ASP A 148 1.15 34.03 -12.21
CA ASP A 148 2.58 33.80 -12.00
C ASP A 148 2.79 33.65 -10.49
N ASP A 149 2.31 32.54 -9.92
CA ASP A 149 2.72 32.05 -8.62
C ASP A 149 4.17 31.64 -8.87
N GLU A 150 5.09 32.57 -8.55
CA GLU A 150 6.51 32.23 -8.42
C GLU A 150 6.57 30.88 -7.70
N PRO A 151 7.27 29.88 -8.26
CA PRO A 151 7.26 28.53 -7.71
C PRO A 151 7.56 28.65 -6.23
N ASN A 152 6.61 28.21 -5.38
CA ASN A 152 6.72 28.40 -3.95
C ASN A 152 8.10 27.89 -3.54
N ILE A 153 8.95 28.84 -3.12
CA ILE A 153 10.36 28.59 -2.89
C ILE A 153 10.50 27.46 -1.87
N ASP A 154 9.54 27.34 -0.96
CA ASP A 154 9.52 26.33 0.09
C ASP A 154 9.10 24.96 -0.42
N GLU A 155 8.20 24.87 -1.40
CA GLU A 155 7.89 23.60 -2.09
C GLU A 155 9.11 23.08 -2.88
N THR A 156 9.82 23.99 -3.54
CA THR A 156 11.05 23.62 -4.29
C THR A 156 12.16 23.18 -3.35
N LYS A 157 12.36 23.88 -2.22
CA LYS A 157 13.30 23.49 -1.16
C LYS A 157 12.92 22.13 -0.56
N MET A 158 11.64 21.91 -0.26
CA MET A 158 11.12 20.63 0.24
C MET A 158 11.48 19.51 -0.73
N ARG A 159 11.12 19.65 -2.01
CA ARG A 159 11.39 18.64 -3.03
C ARG A 159 12.88 18.31 -3.15
N HIS A 160 13.76 19.30 -3.08
CA HIS A 160 15.21 19.06 -3.10
C HIS A 160 15.68 18.30 -1.85
N LEU A 161 15.20 18.66 -0.66
CA LEU A 161 15.53 17.96 0.58
C LEU A 161 15.02 16.51 0.57
N LEU A 162 13.79 16.29 0.13
CA LEU A 162 13.22 14.94 -0.01
C LEU A 162 14.05 14.09 -0.98
N HIS A 163 14.43 14.66 -2.13
CA HIS A 163 15.28 13.97 -3.09
C HIS A 163 16.64 13.60 -2.50
N GLN A 164 17.27 14.50 -1.73
CA GLN A 164 18.51 14.21 -1.03
C GLN A 164 18.35 13.04 -0.05
N LEU A 165 17.32 13.06 0.79
CA LEU A 165 17.01 12.00 1.76
C LEU A 165 16.80 10.64 1.07
N ILE A 166 16.04 10.60 -0.03
CA ILE A 166 15.77 9.39 -0.81
C ILE A 166 17.04 8.87 -1.49
N SER A 167 17.91 9.76 -1.97
CA SER A 167 19.15 9.40 -2.67
C SER A 167 20.30 8.97 -1.74
N ALA A 168 20.17 9.20 -0.44
CA ALA A 168 21.19 8.86 0.54
C ALA A 168 21.30 7.33 0.76
N GLU A 169 22.45 6.86 1.23
CA GLU A 169 22.65 5.45 1.56
C GLU A 169 22.29 5.21 3.03
N TRP A 170 21.17 4.52 3.27
CA TRP A 170 20.70 4.16 4.61
C TRP A 170 21.12 2.73 4.95
N SER A 171 21.86 2.55 6.04
CA SER A 171 22.32 1.25 6.51
C SER A 171 21.98 1.05 7.98
N LEU A 172 21.19 0.02 8.29
CA LEU A 172 20.74 -0.30 9.64
C LEU A 172 21.41 -1.60 10.09
N SER A 173 22.24 -1.52 11.12
CA SER A 173 22.82 -2.69 11.79
C SER A 173 22.12 -2.95 13.11
N ALA A 174 21.74 -4.20 13.36
CA ALA A 174 21.16 -4.64 14.61
C ALA A 174 22.13 -5.57 15.35
N GLN A 175 22.58 -5.14 16.53
CA GLN A 175 23.47 -5.92 17.39
C GLN A 175 22.70 -6.48 18.58
N PRO A 176 22.77 -7.79 18.85
CA PRO A 176 22.11 -8.38 20.00
C PRO A 176 22.78 -7.91 21.29
N VAL A 177 21.97 -7.43 22.23
CA VAL A 177 22.41 -7.16 23.60
C VAL A 177 22.38 -8.48 24.36
N ALA A 178 23.55 -8.90 24.84
CA ALA A 178 23.67 -10.12 25.63
C ALA A 178 22.69 -10.10 26.81
N GLU A 179 22.15 -11.27 27.16
CA GLU A 179 21.29 -11.52 28.33
C GLU A 179 19.83 -11.03 28.28
N THR A 180 19.47 -10.08 27.40
CA THR A 180 18.10 -9.52 27.37
C THR A 180 17.24 -10.01 26.19
N GLY A 181 17.86 -10.55 25.14
CA GLY A 181 17.16 -10.87 23.88
C GLY A 181 16.68 -9.63 23.10
N MET A 182 17.15 -8.45 23.50
CA MET A 182 16.91 -7.18 22.81
C MET A 182 18.08 -6.84 21.88
N TYR A 183 17.86 -5.91 20.97
CA TYR A 183 18.84 -5.45 19.99
C TYR A 183 19.07 -3.95 20.14
N ASP A 184 20.34 -3.56 20.01
CA ASP A 184 20.72 -2.19 19.80
C ASP A 184 20.84 -1.95 18.29
N LEU A 185 20.13 -0.94 17.82
CA LEU A 185 20.11 -0.57 16.42
C LEU A 185 21.03 0.62 16.20
N HIS A 186 21.88 0.51 15.19
CA HIS A 186 22.71 1.58 14.71
C HIS A 186 22.37 1.87 13.25
N LEU A 187 21.84 3.05 12.99
CA LEU A 187 21.51 3.54 11.66
C LEU A 187 22.54 4.57 11.24
N THR A 188 23.20 4.29 10.12
CA THR A 188 24.13 5.19 9.47
C THR A 188 23.54 5.67 8.16
N VAL A 189 23.58 6.98 7.93
CA VAL A 189 23.15 7.63 6.69
C VAL A 189 24.36 8.28 6.03
N ARG A 190 24.69 7.87 4.80
CA ARG A 190 25.77 8.48 4.01
C ARG A 190 25.21 9.30 2.86
N GLY A 191 25.87 10.42 2.56
CA GLY A 191 25.49 11.35 1.48
C GLY A 191 24.78 12.62 1.97
N ILE A 192 24.53 12.75 3.28
CA ILE A 192 23.98 13.96 3.90
C ILE A 192 24.80 14.28 5.14
N GLU A 193 25.59 15.36 5.08
CA GLU A 193 26.42 15.79 6.22
C GLU A 193 25.72 16.85 7.08
N LEU A 194 24.97 17.75 6.46
CA LEU A 194 24.27 18.83 7.15
C LEU A 194 22.86 19.00 6.59
N LEU A 195 21.89 19.08 7.50
CA LEU A 195 20.54 19.46 7.13
C LEU A 195 20.44 20.98 6.97
N PRO A 196 19.59 21.46 6.05
CA PRO A 196 19.30 22.88 5.94
C PRO A 196 18.64 23.42 7.22
N ALA A 197 19.03 24.61 7.66
CA ALA A 197 18.53 25.20 8.91
C ALA A 197 17.00 25.47 8.92
N PHE A 198 16.36 25.51 7.74
CA PHE A 198 14.92 25.71 7.61
C PHE A 198 14.09 24.43 7.83
N ALA A 199 14.73 23.27 7.96
CA ALA A 199 14.05 21.98 8.05
C ALA A 199 14.43 21.19 9.29
N ALA A 200 13.42 20.71 10.02
CA ALA A 200 13.57 19.72 11.06
C ALA A 200 13.23 18.33 10.51
N VAL A 201 14.20 17.41 10.54
CA VAL A 201 14.00 16.02 10.11
C VAL A 201 14.05 15.11 11.32
N SER A 202 13.05 14.23 11.42
CA SER A 202 12.94 13.25 12.47
C SER A 202 12.81 11.84 11.89
N VAL A 203 13.42 10.88 12.56
CA VAL A 203 13.56 9.50 12.11
C VAL A 203 13.05 8.57 13.21
N SER A 204 12.31 7.54 12.85
CA SER A 204 11.82 6.54 13.81
C SER A 204 11.95 5.12 13.25
N GLN A 205 11.43 4.16 14.00
CA GLN A 205 11.25 2.77 13.58
C GLN A 205 9.75 2.50 13.47
N LEU A 206 9.33 1.72 12.46
CA LEU A 206 7.90 1.50 12.16
C LEU A 206 7.07 1.03 13.35
N ALA A 207 7.67 0.22 14.22
CA ALA A 207 6.97 -0.41 15.34
C ALA A 207 7.66 -0.10 16.68
N PHE A 208 8.38 1.03 16.77
CA PHE A 208 9.02 1.45 18.01
C PHE A 208 8.92 2.97 18.16
N ASP A 209 8.20 3.41 19.19
CA ASP A 209 7.71 4.78 19.38
C ASP A 209 8.79 5.80 19.77
N ARG A 210 10.06 5.49 19.55
CA ARG A 210 11.17 6.40 19.83
C ARG A 210 11.61 7.12 18.57
N VAL A 211 11.25 8.39 18.50
CA VAL A 211 11.68 9.32 17.46
C VAL A 211 13.04 9.91 17.83
N LEU A 212 13.94 9.98 16.86
CA LEU A 212 15.24 10.65 16.97
C LEU A 212 15.29 11.83 16.00
N ALA A 213 16.01 12.90 16.37
CA ALA A 213 16.39 13.92 15.42
C ALA A 213 17.40 13.31 14.42
N PHE A 214 17.31 13.70 13.15
CA PHE A 214 18.23 13.21 12.14
C PHE A 214 19.68 13.58 12.49
N ALA A 215 20.54 12.56 12.46
CA ALA A 215 21.98 12.69 12.53
C ALA A 215 22.61 11.63 11.61
N PRO A 216 23.85 11.81 11.13
CA PRO A 216 24.53 10.80 10.31
C PRO A 216 24.61 9.43 10.97
N ASP A 217 24.72 9.41 12.30
CA ASP A 217 24.73 8.20 13.13
C ASP A 217 23.64 8.31 14.21
N MET A 218 22.72 7.35 14.21
CA MET A 218 21.56 7.31 15.11
C MET A 218 21.48 5.95 15.81
N HIS A 219 21.13 5.98 17.10
CA HIS A 219 21.12 4.78 17.94
C HIS A 219 19.78 4.59 18.65
N TRP A 220 19.18 3.42 18.48
CA TRP A 220 18.07 2.96 19.32
C TRP A 220 18.55 1.80 20.20
N GLN A 221 18.13 1.81 21.46
CA GLN A 221 18.48 0.77 22.43
C GLN A 221 17.24 0.00 22.86
N GLY A 222 17.42 -1.29 23.15
CA GLY A 222 16.36 -2.13 23.72
C GLY A 222 15.23 -2.45 22.75
N VAL A 223 15.52 -2.56 21.45
CA VAL A 223 14.51 -2.87 20.43
C VAL A 223 14.34 -4.39 20.36
N SER A 224 13.11 -4.89 20.48
CA SER A 224 12.89 -6.32 20.26
C SER A 224 13.03 -6.68 18.79
N LEU A 225 13.46 -7.92 18.51
CA LEU A 225 13.64 -8.42 17.14
C LEU A 225 12.41 -8.20 16.23
N THR A 226 11.19 -8.28 16.78
CA THR A 226 9.93 -8.09 16.05
C THR A 226 9.65 -6.65 15.66
N HIS A 227 10.29 -5.67 16.31
CA HIS A 227 10.12 -4.24 16.02
C HIS A 227 11.19 -3.69 15.06
N ILE A 228 12.16 -4.52 14.65
CA ILE A 228 13.21 -4.14 13.71
C ILE A 228 12.66 -4.18 12.28
N SER A 229 12.68 -3.03 11.61
CA SER A 229 12.22 -2.88 10.23
C SER A 229 13.33 -2.35 9.34
N ALA A 230 13.38 -2.83 8.09
CA ALA A 230 14.20 -2.21 7.05
C ALA A 230 13.59 -0.88 6.58
N PHE A 231 12.27 -0.71 6.73
CA PHE A 231 11.58 0.52 6.41
C PHE A 231 11.64 1.50 7.58
N ILE A 232 12.23 2.66 7.30
CA ILE A 232 12.50 3.75 8.23
C ILE A 232 11.56 4.91 7.94
N PRO A 233 10.61 5.22 8.84
CA PRO A 233 9.80 6.41 8.74
C PRO A 233 10.65 7.66 8.96
N VAL A 234 10.51 8.63 8.07
CA VAL A 234 11.17 9.93 8.18
C VAL A 234 10.12 11.01 8.03
N SER A 235 10.04 11.93 8.99
CA SER A 235 9.15 13.09 8.93
C SER A 235 9.98 14.36 8.79
N VAL A 236 9.64 15.17 7.79
CA VAL A 236 10.29 16.44 7.48
C VAL A 236 9.30 17.55 7.77
N VAL A 237 9.71 18.51 8.60
CA VAL A 237 8.95 19.71 8.93
C VAL A 237 9.75 20.91 8.44
N ILE A 238 9.16 21.73 7.57
CA ILE A 238 9.73 23.02 7.19
C ILE A 238 8.98 24.11 7.94
N HIS A 239 9.75 24.93 8.68
CA HIS A 239 9.21 26.09 9.37
C HIS A 239 9.23 27.27 8.41
N THR A 240 8.06 27.83 8.12
CA THR A 240 7.89 29.05 7.32
C THR A 240 7.46 30.19 8.23
N ASP A 241 8.13 31.35 8.11
CA ASP A 241 7.80 32.52 8.91
C ASP A 241 6.42 33.06 8.50
N GLY A 242 5.38 32.75 9.30
CA GLY A 242 4.04 33.31 9.16
C GLY A 242 2.97 32.42 8.50
N GLU A 243 3.28 31.16 8.18
CA GLU A 243 2.34 30.16 7.67
C GLU A 243 2.35 28.87 8.51
N ASP A 244 1.41 27.97 8.27
CA ASP A 244 1.38 26.65 8.91
C ASP A 244 2.57 25.80 8.46
N ASP A 245 3.21 25.10 9.41
CA ASP A 245 4.33 24.19 9.16
C ASP A 245 3.96 23.15 8.09
N SER A 246 4.78 23.06 7.04
CA SER A 246 4.63 22.02 6.01
C SER A 246 5.27 20.71 6.49
N VAL A 247 4.45 19.65 6.60
CA VAL A 247 4.88 18.33 7.10
C VAL A 247 4.79 17.28 6.00
N GLU A 248 5.92 16.67 5.67
CA GLU A 248 6.02 15.55 4.73
C GLU A 248 6.50 14.28 5.42
N ARG A 249 5.92 13.13 5.03
CA ARG A 249 6.27 11.83 5.60
C ARG A 249 6.75 10.86 4.54
N LEU A 250 7.86 10.23 4.82
CA LEU A 250 8.61 9.36 3.92
C LEU A 250 8.75 7.98 4.57
N LEU A 251 8.84 6.96 3.73
CA LEU A 251 9.27 5.63 4.15
C LEU A 251 10.48 5.23 3.31
N ILE A 252 11.63 5.08 3.96
CA ILE A 252 12.90 4.78 3.28
C ILE A 252 13.31 3.34 3.60
N GLU A 253 13.65 2.56 2.57
CA GLU A 253 14.21 1.22 2.75
C GLU A 253 15.72 1.32 3.03
N ALA A 254 16.13 0.90 4.22
CA ALA A 254 17.52 0.79 4.62
C ALA A 254 18.06 -0.63 4.38
N LYS A 255 19.35 -0.71 4.06
CA LYS A 255 20.07 -2.00 4.04
C LYS A 255 20.16 -2.54 5.47
N LEU A 256 19.37 -3.56 5.76
CA LEU A 256 19.27 -4.15 7.09
C LEU A 256 20.22 -5.33 7.25
N GLU A 257 21.12 -5.24 8.23
CA GLU A 257 21.99 -6.33 8.66
C GLU A 257 21.71 -6.68 10.12
N ILE A 258 21.28 -7.92 10.36
CA ILE A 258 21.02 -8.43 11.72
C ILE A 258 22.13 -9.42 12.07
N GLN A 259 22.91 -9.10 13.10
CA GLN A 259 23.94 -9.99 13.60
C GLN A 259 23.29 -11.24 14.24
N GLY A 260 23.71 -12.42 13.79
CA GLY A 260 23.10 -13.70 14.18
C GLY A 260 22.03 -14.22 13.19
N GLY A 261 21.76 -13.48 12.11
CA GLY A 261 20.82 -13.86 11.06
C GLY A 261 19.40 -13.37 11.29
N ASP A 262 18.60 -13.31 10.22
CA ASP A 262 17.21 -12.86 10.29
C ASP A 262 16.28 -13.99 10.75
N THR A 263 16.05 -14.07 12.07
CA THR A 263 15.09 -14.99 12.69
C THR A 263 13.78 -14.29 13.06
N ARG A 264 13.53 -13.07 12.55
CA ARG A 264 12.34 -12.27 12.88
C ARG A 264 11.05 -13.03 12.62
N HIS A 265 10.95 -13.72 11.49
CA HIS A 265 9.77 -14.51 11.15
C HIS A 265 9.48 -15.59 12.19
N GLN A 266 10.51 -16.31 12.64
CA GLN A 266 10.38 -17.34 13.68
C GLN A 266 9.95 -16.74 15.01
N GLN A 267 10.48 -15.56 15.37
CA GLN A 267 10.13 -14.88 16.62
C GLN A 267 8.71 -14.30 16.62
N ILE A 268 8.27 -13.71 15.49
CA ILE A 268 6.89 -13.27 15.30
C ILE A 268 5.95 -14.48 15.43
N PHE A 269 6.29 -15.56 14.75
CA PHE A 269 5.51 -16.79 14.78
C PHE A 269 5.43 -17.40 16.19
N ARG A 270 6.54 -17.43 16.94
CA ARG A 270 6.58 -17.79 18.38
C ARG A 270 5.68 -16.90 19.23
N ASN A 271 5.69 -15.59 19.03
CA ASN A 271 4.87 -14.65 19.80
C ASN A 271 3.37 -14.83 19.51
N LEU A 272 3.02 -15.07 18.24
CA LEU A 272 1.65 -15.36 17.81
C LEU A 272 1.14 -16.69 18.38
N VAL A 273 2.00 -17.71 18.46
CA VAL A 273 1.62 -19.09 18.79
C VAL A 273 2.18 -19.54 20.15
N GLY A 274 2.54 -18.60 21.02
CA GLY A 274 3.29 -18.85 22.25
C GLY A 274 2.53 -19.56 23.38
N SER A 275 1.27 -19.95 23.16
CA SER A 275 0.48 -20.72 24.14
C SER A 275 -0.26 -21.87 23.47
N GLU A 276 -0.47 -22.95 24.23
CA GLU A 276 -1.23 -24.13 23.80
C GLU A 276 -2.60 -23.76 23.20
N LYS A 277 -3.29 -22.77 23.79
CA LYS A 277 -4.57 -22.28 23.28
C LYS A 277 -4.41 -21.62 21.90
N LYS A 278 -3.44 -20.70 21.73
CA LYS A 278 -3.21 -20.02 20.45
C LYS A 278 -2.79 -20.97 19.33
N VAL A 279 -2.05 -22.03 19.66
CA VAL A 279 -1.73 -23.12 18.71
C VAL A 279 -3.01 -23.76 18.19
N LEU A 280 -3.93 -24.13 19.09
CA LEU A 280 -5.19 -24.78 18.73
C LEU A 280 -6.13 -23.83 17.97
N ASP A 281 -6.18 -22.55 18.36
CA ASP A 281 -6.96 -21.51 17.68
C ASP A 281 -6.48 -21.33 16.23
N TYR A 282 -5.17 -21.28 16.04
CA TYR A 282 -4.56 -21.15 14.71
C TYR A 282 -4.79 -22.40 13.84
N ILE A 283 -4.73 -23.61 14.43
CA ILE A 283 -5.08 -24.85 13.73
C ILE A 283 -6.56 -24.87 13.34
N GLY A 284 -7.45 -24.46 14.24
CA GLY A 284 -8.88 -24.32 13.95
C GLY A 284 -9.13 -23.38 12.78
N LEU A 285 -8.43 -22.24 12.72
CA LEU A 285 -8.50 -21.29 11.61
C LEU A 285 -8.09 -21.93 10.28
N LEU A 286 -6.99 -22.70 10.26
CA LEU A 286 -6.52 -23.38 9.04
C LEU A 286 -7.48 -24.46 8.54
N LEU A 287 -8.28 -25.04 9.43
CA LEU A 287 -9.25 -26.09 9.11
C LEU A 287 -10.60 -25.57 8.64
N GLN A 288 -10.82 -24.25 8.66
CA GLN A 288 -12.04 -23.65 8.13
C GLN A 288 -12.08 -23.76 6.60
N GLY A 289 -13.04 -24.54 6.08
CA GLY A 289 -13.26 -24.71 4.64
C GLY A 289 -13.85 -23.47 3.96
N THR A 290 -14.58 -22.64 4.70
CA THR A 290 -15.16 -21.37 4.22
C THR A 290 -14.89 -20.27 5.26
N PRO A 291 -13.88 -19.40 5.05
CA PRO A 291 -13.59 -18.33 5.98
C PRO A 291 -14.76 -17.35 6.03
N ASN A 292 -15.37 -17.17 7.21
CA ASN A 292 -16.43 -16.20 7.41
C ASN A 292 -15.84 -14.90 7.97
N LYS A 293 -15.97 -13.78 7.24
CA LYS A 293 -15.48 -12.46 7.66
C LYS A 293 -16.04 -12.02 9.02
N THR A 294 -17.24 -12.45 9.40
CA THR A 294 -17.84 -12.14 10.70
C THR A 294 -17.08 -12.78 11.86
N GLN A 295 -16.48 -13.95 11.65
CA GLN A 295 -15.64 -14.61 12.65
C GLN A 295 -14.28 -13.91 12.79
N TRP A 296 -13.77 -13.33 11.71
CA TRP A 296 -12.55 -12.51 11.71
C TRP A 296 -12.72 -11.21 12.50
N LEU A 297 -13.80 -10.46 12.27
CA LEU A 297 -14.08 -9.20 12.96
C LEU A 297 -14.29 -9.36 14.47
N ALA A 298 -14.66 -10.56 14.93
CA ALA A 298 -14.76 -10.88 16.35
C ALA A 298 -13.38 -10.92 17.06
N PHE A 299 -12.29 -11.17 16.34
CA PHE A 299 -10.93 -11.12 16.88
C PHE A 299 -10.41 -9.68 17.04
N GLU A 300 -10.82 -8.74 16.20
CA GLU A 300 -10.29 -7.36 16.27
C GLU A 300 -10.87 -6.52 17.42
N ASN A 301 -12.07 -6.89 17.92
CA ASN A 301 -12.72 -6.22 19.06
C ASN A 301 -12.13 -6.59 20.44
N GLU A 302 -10.97 -7.25 20.47
CA GLU A 302 -10.28 -7.77 21.67
C GLU A 302 -9.78 -6.71 22.68
N HIS A 303 -9.80 -5.41 22.34
CA HIS A 303 -9.29 -4.34 23.23
C HIS A 303 -10.33 -3.75 24.21
N GLY A 304 -11.57 -4.25 24.22
CA GLY A 304 -12.63 -3.74 25.09
C GLY A 304 -13.38 -4.82 25.87
N ASN A 305 -13.24 -4.81 27.20
CA ASN A 305 -14.01 -5.57 28.21
C ASN A 305 -13.73 -7.09 28.38
N ALA A 306 -13.11 -7.38 29.54
CA ALA A 306 -12.77 -8.71 30.05
C ALA A 306 -13.96 -9.62 30.44
N GLN A 307 -15.22 -9.16 30.35
CA GLN A 307 -16.41 -10.00 30.61
C GLN A 307 -16.99 -10.68 29.36
N SER A 308 -16.57 -10.26 28.16
CA SER A 308 -16.88 -10.90 26.87
C SER A 308 -15.95 -12.10 26.56
N MET A 309 -14.89 -12.27 27.37
CA MET A 309 -13.76 -13.17 27.13
C MET A 309 -14.11 -14.65 27.04
N ALA A 310 -15.18 -15.10 27.69
CA ALA A 310 -15.60 -16.51 27.69
C ALA A 310 -16.57 -16.86 26.55
N GLY A 311 -17.25 -15.88 25.95
CA GLY A 311 -18.31 -16.12 24.97
C GLY A 311 -17.80 -16.26 23.54
N ALA A 312 -16.92 -15.35 23.09
CA ALA A 312 -16.46 -15.30 21.70
C ALA A 312 -15.39 -16.36 21.38
N ALA A 313 -14.42 -16.57 22.29
CA ALA A 313 -13.44 -17.65 22.16
C ALA A 313 -14.07 -19.04 22.37
N ALA A 314 -15.14 -19.15 23.17
CA ALA A 314 -15.93 -20.38 23.22
C ALA A 314 -16.70 -20.59 21.91
N SER A 315 -17.22 -19.53 21.28
CA SER A 315 -18.02 -19.62 20.05
C SER A 315 -17.27 -20.24 18.85
N LEU A 316 -15.93 -20.21 18.82
CA LEU A 316 -15.14 -20.88 17.78
C LEU A 316 -14.98 -22.39 18.00
N PHE A 317 -15.10 -22.86 19.24
CA PHE A 317 -14.97 -24.27 19.60
C PHE A 317 -16.29 -24.94 20.00
N THR A 318 -17.37 -24.18 20.23
CA THR A 318 -18.65 -24.75 20.66
C THR A 318 -19.44 -25.38 19.53
N GLU A 319 -19.22 -25.01 18.26
CA GLU A 319 -20.01 -25.59 17.17
C GLU A 319 -19.36 -26.80 16.49
N THR A 320 -18.04 -27.00 16.59
CA THR A 320 -17.42 -28.24 16.06
C THR A 320 -16.04 -28.50 16.68
N PRO A 321 -15.84 -29.63 17.40
CA PRO A 321 -14.53 -30.03 17.93
C PRO A 321 -13.47 -30.12 16.82
N ILE A 322 -12.21 -29.74 17.11
CA ILE A 322 -11.07 -29.82 16.17
C ILE A 322 -10.95 -31.20 15.52
N PHE A 323 -11.30 -32.27 16.24
CA PHE A 323 -11.31 -33.63 15.73
C PHE A 323 -12.27 -33.82 14.55
N GLU A 324 -13.49 -33.29 14.64
CA GLU A 324 -14.49 -33.38 13.57
C GLU A 324 -14.09 -32.53 12.36
N GLN A 325 -13.45 -31.38 12.60
CA GLN A 325 -12.90 -30.54 11.54
C GLN A 325 -11.77 -31.25 10.79
N LEU A 326 -10.87 -31.95 11.52
CA LEU A 326 -9.82 -32.78 10.92
C LEU A 326 -10.40 -33.96 10.12
N LEU A 327 -11.44 -34.62 10.62
CA LEU A 327 -12.11 -35.72 9.93
C LEU A 327 -12.82 -35.25 8.65
N TRP A 328 -13.46 -34.08 8.71
CA TRP A 328 -14.10 -33.48 7.55
C TRP A 328 -13.07 -33.02 6.50
N ALA A 329 -11.98 -32.40 6.95
CA ALA A 329 -10.88 -31.99 6.10
C ALA A 329 -10.20 -33.18 5.42
N SER A 330 -9.95 -34.29 6.13
CA SER A 330 -9.35 -35.49 5.53
C SER A 330 -10.24 -36.14 4.47
N SER A 331 -11.57 -36.09 4.64
CA SER A 331 -12.51 -36.68 3.69
C SER A 331 -12.82 -35.80 2.48
N ARG A 332 -12.98 -34.48 2.66
CA ARG A 332 -13.52 -33.58 1.62
C ARG A 332 -12.56 -32.50 1.15
N ASN A 333 -11.60 -32.07 1.98
CA ASN A 333 -10.66 -31.00 1.65
C ASN A 333 -9.22 -31.33 2.08
N PRO A 334 -8.57 -32.32 1.44
CA PRO A 334 -7.25 -32.80 1.86
C PRO A 334 -6.15 -31.71 1.86
N HIS A 335 -6.31 -30.65 1.08
CA HIS A 335 -5.39 -29.50 1.07
C HIS A 335 -5.34 -28.75 2.42
N LEU A 336 -6.41 -28.79 3.23
CA LEU A 336 -6.41 -28.18 4.58
C LEU A 336 -5.51 -28.96 5.54
N ILE A 337 -5.51 -30.29 5.43
CA ILE A 337 -4.59 -31.16 6.17
C ILE A 337 -3.13 -30.86 5.79
N MET A 338 -2.86 -30.58 4.51
CA MET A 338 -1.53 -30.16 4.07
C MET A 338 -1.08 -28.83 4.72
N ARG A 339 -1.98 -27.86 4.86
CA ARG A 339 -1.69 -26.58 5.55
C ARG A 339 -1.36 -26.80 7.03
N VAL A 340 -2.10 -27.68 7.71
CA VAL A 340 -1.80 -28.04 9.11
C VAL A 340 -0.46 -28.76 9.22
N LYS A 341 -0.09 -29.62 8.26
CA LYS A 341 1.24 -30.25 8.23
C LYS A 341 2.37 -29.24 8.05
N GLN A 342 2.20 -28.29 7.13
CA GLN A 342 3.16 -27.19 6.93
C GLN A 342 3.31 -26.38 8.21
N LEU A 343 2.20 -26.02 8.85
CA LEU A 343 2.21 -25.34 10.14
C LEU A 343 3.00 -26.09 11.20
N LEU A 344 2.75 -27.39 11.38
CA LEU A 344 3.47 -28.20 12.36
C LEU A 344 4.97 -28.26 12.08
N THR A 345 5.36 -28.24 10.81
CA THR A 345 6.76 -28.19 10.38
C THR A 345 7.39 -26.84 10.73
N ASP A 346 6.65 -25.75 10.57
CA ASP A 346 7.10 -24.40 10.92
C ASP A 346 7.14 -24.18 12.44
N LEU A 347 6.22 -24.79 13.19
CA LEU A 347 6.23 -24.84 14.67
C LEU A 347 7.45 -25.59 15.21
N ASP A 348 7.81 -26.71 14.59
CA ASP A 348 8.99 -27.50 14.95
C ASP A 348 10.29 -26.73 14.67
N LYS A 349 10.40 -26.10 13.49
CA LYS A 349 11.53 -25.20 13.17
C LYS A 349 11.63 -24.01 14.11
N ALA A 350 10.50 -23.52 14.59
CA ALA A 350 10.44 -22.43 15.55
C ALA A 350 10.54 -22.92 17.01
N ASP A 351 10.86 -24.17 17.32
CA ASP A 351 10.96 -24.70 18.69
C ASP A 351 9.74 -24.36 19.59
N VAL A 352 8.54 -24.29 18.99
CA VAL A 352 7.29 -24.02 19.71
C VAL A 352 6.69 -25.34 20.16
N LYS A 353 6.45 -25.49 21.47
CA LYS A 353 5.85 -26.70 22.03
C LYS A 353 4.40 -26.87 21.58
N VAL A 354 4.17 -27.86 20.73
CA VAL A 354 2.82 -28.30 20.36
C VAL A 354 2.23 -29.17 21.47
N PRO A 355 0.94 -29.01 21.82
CA PRO A 355 0.29 -29.85 22.82
C PRO A 355 0.39 -31.35 22.53
N GLU A 356 0.87 -32.15 23.49
CA GLU A 356 1.06 -33.60 23.31
C GLU A 356 -0.24 -34.32 22.94
N LYS A 357 -1.38 -33.85 23.49
CA LYS A 357 -2.71 -34.40 23.18
C LYS A 357 -3.06 -34.20 21.71
N PHE A 358 -2.74 -33.04 21.15
CA PHE A 358 -2.94 -32.77 19.72
C PHE A 358 -2.00 -33.60 18.87
N MET A 359 -0.73 -33.73 19.24
CA MET A 359 0.22 -34.57 18.50
C MET A 359 -0.19 -36.05 18.45
N LYS A 360 -0.78 -36.58 19.53
CA LYS A 360 -1.34 -37.94 19.54
C LYS A 360 -2.51 -38.09 18.55
N LEU A 361 -3.36 -37.07 18.47
CA LEU A 361 -4.49 -37.04 17.54
C LEU A 361 -4.03 -36.89 16.09
N TRP A 362 -3.07 -36.01 15.84
CA TRP A 362 -2.48 -35.75 14.52
C TRP A 362 -1.84 -36.99 13.88
N LYS A 363 -1.15 -37.83 14.67
CA LYS A 363 -0.54 -39.08 14.17
C LYS A 363 -1.51 -40.02 13.45
N SER A 364 -2.80 -39.95 13.76
CA SER A 364 -3.85 -40.72 13.08
C SER A 364 -4.22 -40.13 11.72
N PHE A 365 -4.13 -38.81 11.55
CA PHE A 365 -4.49 -38.09 10.33
C PHE A 365 -3.29 -37.82 9.41
N GLU A 366 -2.06 -37.93 9.91
CA GLU A 366 -0.83 -37.75 9.12
C GLU A 366 -0.75 -38.72 7.93
N LYS A 367 -1.34 -39.91 8.06
CA LYS A 367 -1.40 -40.94 6.99
C LYS A 367 -2.34 -40.56 5.84
N GLU A 368 -3.28 -39.66 6.09
CA GLU A 368 -4.27 -39.17 5.12
C GLU A 368 -3.79 -37.90 4.41
N VAL A 369 -2.54 -37.47 4.65
CA VAL A 369 -1.94 -36.36 3.90
C VAL A 369 -1.73 -36.85 2.46
N PRO A 370 -2.35 -36.21 1.45
CA PRO A 370 -2.17 -36.61 0.07
C PRO A 370 -0.68 -36.51 -0.31
N ALA A 371 -0.16 -37.54 -0.98
CA ALA A 371 1.16 -37.48 -1.60
C ALA A 371 1.16 -36.35 -2.65
N LYS A 372 2.26 -35.60 -2.66
CA LYS A 372 2.44 -34.37 -3.45
C LYS A 372 2.05 -34.51 -4.91
#